data_AF-A0AAX6I715-F1
#
_entry.id   AF-A0AAX6I715-F1
#
_cell.length_a   1.000
_cell.length_b   1.000
_cell.length_c   1.000
_cell.angle_alpha   90.00
_cell.angle_beta   90.00
_cell.angle_gamma   90.00
#
_symmetry.space_group_name_H-M   'P 1'
#
loop_
_entity.id
_entity.type
_entity.pdbx_description
1 polymer ?
#
loop_
_entity_poly.entity_id
_entity_poly.type
_entity_poly.pdbx_seq_one_letter_code
_entity_poly.pdbx_strand_id
1 'polypeptide(L)'
;MLACNNVKFNSDGTACFTFGPMNPIREFNGKRVMFNRVVGYETGERDAFVTFGDGSPASNATETIKKIYEENCVDINWQKGDILLVDNLAVQHARRPGKPPRIVLVSLSN
;
A
#
# COMPACT_ATOMS: atom_id res chain seq x y z
N MET A 1 -14.54 0.58 0.25
CA MET A 1 -13.98 1.75 -0.45
C MET A 1 -13.33 2.64 0.60
N LEU A 2 -12.13 3.18 0.35
CA LEU A 2 -11.51 4.15 1.26
C LEU A 2 -12.38 5.40 1.27
N ALA A 3 -13.11 5.64 2.36
CA ALA A 3 -13.87 6.88 2.51
C ALA A 3 -12.92 7.97 3.02
N CYS A 4 -12.90 9.13 2.36
CA CYS A 4 -12.20 10.29 2.87
C CYS A 4 -13.05 10.90 4.01
N ASN A 5 -12.46 11.03 5.19
CA ASN A 5 -13.15 11.56 6.37
C ASN A 5 -13.08 13.08 6.43
N ASN A 6 -11.99 13.66 5.93
CA ASN A 6 -11.78 15.10 5.96
C ASN A 6 -10.93 15.56 4.77
N VAL A 7 -11.30 16.71 4.23
CA VAL A 7 -10.50 17.46 3.25
C VAL A 7 -10.28 18.86 3.79
N LYS A 8 -9.01 19.27 3.89
CA LYS A 8 -8.60 20.63 4.23
C LYS A 8 -7.95 21.27 3.01
N PHE A 9 -8.57 22.31 2.47
CA PHE A 9 -7.97 23.15 1.42
C PHE A 9 -7.04 24.18 2.06
N ASN A 10 -5.83 24.30 1.55
CA ASN A 10 -4.83 25.26 2.01
C ASN A 10 -4.87 26.53 1.15
N SER A 11 -4.35 27.64 1.69
CA SER A 11 -4.35 28.95 1.01
C SER A 11 -3.46 29.01 -0.24
N ASP A 12 -2.50 28.09 -0.36
CA ASP A 12 -1.61 27.96 -1.53
C ASP A 12 -2.23 27.14 -2.67
N GLY A 13 -3.49 26.72 -2.55
CA GLY A 13 -4.20 25.90 -3.53
C GLY A 13 -3.98 24.39 -3.39
N THR A 14 -3.21 23.94 -2.40
CA THR A 14 -3.07 22.51 -2.10
C THR A 14 -4.22 21.99 -1.22
N ALA A 15 -4.31 20.67 -1.05
CA ALA A 15 -5.29 20.05 -0.16
C ALA A 15 -4.67 18.90 0.64
N CYS A 16 -5.05 18.80 1.91
CA CYS A 16 -4.73 17.67 2.78
C CYS A 16 -5.97 16.79 2.96
N PHE A 17 -5.77 15.47 2.86
CA PHE A 17 -6.83 14.48 2.94
C PHE A 17 -6.56 13.58 4.15
N THR A 18 -7.59 13.36 4.97
CA THR A 18 -7.55 12.40 6.08
C THR A 18 -8.44 11.21 5.77
N PHE A 19 -7.88 10.01 5.95
CA PHE A 19 -8.58 8.75 5.78
C PHE A 19 -8.50 7.94 7.08
N GLY A 20 -9.65 7.52 7.60
CA GLY A 20 -9.78 6.68 8.79
C GLY A 20 -10.48 7.31 10.00
N PRO A 21 -10.48 6.61 11.15
CA PRO A 21 -9.72 5.39 11.43
C PRO A 21 -10.17 4.19 10.59
N MET A 22 -9.23 3.32 10.21
CA MET A 22 -9.51 2.11 9.42
C MET A 22 -8.82 0.90 10.02
N ASN A 23 -9.50 -0.25 9.95
CA ASN A 23 -8.85 -1.53 10.21
C ASN A 23 -8.08 -1.96 8.95
N PRO A 24 -6.74 -2.12 8.99
CA PRO A 24 -5.99 -2.57 7.83
C PRO A 24 -6.11 -4.08 7.60
N ILE A 25 -6.62 -4.82 8.59
CA ILE A 25 -6.78 -6.28 8.55
C ILE A 25 -8.23 -6.62 8.19
N ARG A 26 -8.41 -7.62 7.32
CA ARG A 26 -9.71 -8.23 6.99
C ARG A 26 -9.68 -9.72 7.21
N GLU A 27 -10.83 -10.32 7.41
CA GLU A 27 -10.98 -11.78 7.29
C GLU A 27 -11.28 -12.15 5.85
N PHE A 28 -10.57 -13.15 5.34
CA PHE A 28 -10.76 -13.71 4.02
C PHE A 28 -10.44 -15.21 4.05
N ASN A 29 -11.39 -16.05 3.65
CA ASN A 29 -11.29 -17.51 3.68
C ASN A 29 -10.78 -18.07 5.03
N GLY A 30 -11.32 -17.55 6.14
CA GLY A 30 -10.95 -17.97 7.51
C GLY A 30 -9.56 -17.50 7.98
N LYS A 31 -8.88 -16.65 7.21
CA LYS A 31 -7.58 -16.08 7.55
C LYS A 31 -7.67 -14.57 7.72
N ARG A 32 -6.81 -14.02 8.58
CA ARG A 32 -6.60 -12.58 8.68
C ARG A 32 -5.57 -12.15 7.64
N VAL A 33 -5.95 -11.20 6.77
CA VAL A 33 -5.11 -10.67 5.70
C VAL A 33 -4.87 -9.18 5.90
N MET A 34 -3.64 -8.73 5.68
CA MET A 34 -3.30 -7.31 5.66
C MET A 34 -3.75 -6.73 4.32
N PHE A 35 -4.95 -6.18 4.28
CA PHE A 35 -5.62 -5.75 3.05
C PHE A 35 -5.26 -4.32 2.66
N ASN A 36 -5.22 -3.41 3.63
CA ASN A 36 -4.81 -2.03 3.36
C ASN A 36 -3.30 -1.89 3.55
N ARG A 37 -2.67 -1.19 2.62
CA ARG A 37 -1.25 -0.82 2.73
C ARG A 37 -1.07 0.19 3.86
N VAL A 38 -0.22 -0.13 4.82
CA VAL A 38 0.11 0.74 5.98
C VAL A 38 1.44 1.48 5.77
N VAL A 39 2.26 1.04 4.82
CA VAL A 39 3.63 1.54 4.60
C VAL A 39 3.84 2.06 3.18
N GLY A 40 4.75 3.02 3.00
CA GLY A 40 5.14 3.53 1.68
C GLY A 40 4.25 4.65 1.13
N TYR A 41 3.56 5.36 2.02
CA TYR A 41 3.10 6.73 1.80
C TYR A 41 4.19 7.77 2.07
N GLU A 42 5.23 7.39 2.83
CA GLU A 42 6.32 8.24 3.30
C GLU A 42 7.40 8.53 2.25
N THR A 43 7.23 8.08 1.00
CA THR A 43 8.17 8.45 -0.07
C THR A 43 8.03 9.95 -0.32
N GLY A 44 9.10 10.70 -0.09
CA GLY A 44 9.16 12.18 0.03
C GLY A 44 8.65 13.03 -1.14
N GLU A 45 7.91 12.45 -2.08
CA GLU A 45 7.10 13.16 -3.07
C GLU A 45 5.70 13.53 -2.53
N ARG A 46 5.26 12.93 -1.40
CA ARG A 46 3.98 13.24 -0.75
C ARG A 46 4.18 13.44 0.74
N ASP A 47 3.66 14.54 1.29
CA ASP A 47 3.56 14.79 2.73
C ASP A 47 2.48 13.89 3.37
N ALA A 48 2.65 12.57 3.26
CA ALA A 48 1.72 11.58 3.77
C ALA A 48 2.36 10.79 4.91
N PHE A 49 1.69 10.78 6.06
CA PHE A 49 2.11 10.08 7.26
C PHE A 49 0.98 9.18 7.77
N VAL A 50 1.34 8.17 8.55
CA VAL A 50 0.41 7.20 9.12
C VAL A 50 0.46 7.30 10.64
N THR A 51 -0.71 7.43 11.26
CA THR A 51 -0.90 7.38 12.72
C THR A 51 -1.81 6.21 13.07
N PHE A 52 -1.85 5.86 14.35
CA PHE A 52 -2.94 5.06 14.87
C PHE A 52 -4.26 5.85 14.81
N GLY A 53 -5.38 5.13 14.99
CA GLY A 53 -6.72 5.73 14.94
C GLY A 53 -6.99 6.78 16.02
N ASP A 54 -6.18 6.81 17.07
CA ASP A 54 -6.19 7.81 18.14
C ASP A 54 -5.27 9.01 17.86
N GLY A 55 -4.57 9.02 16.71
CA GLY A 55 -3.62 10.06 16.32
C GLY A 55 -2.20 9.86 16.84
N SER A 56 -1.93 8.83 17.65
CA SER A 56 -0.56 8.56 18.12
C SER A 56 0.36 8.08 16.99
N PRO A 57 1.68 8.36 17.04
CA PRO A 57 2.61 7.97 15.99
C PRO A 57 2.68 6.45 15.77
N ALA A 58 2.64 6.02 14.51
CA ALA A 58 2.72 4.60 14.14
C ALA A 58 4.11 4.16 13.64
N SER A 59 5.16 4.97 13.80
CA SER A 59 6.49 4.77 13.20
C SER A 59 7.11 3.40 13.50
N ASN A 60 7.05 2.95 14.76
CA ASN A 60 7.61 1.64 15.14
C ASN A 60 6.86 0.48 14.46
N ALA A 61 5.53 0.61 14.31
CA ALA A 61 4.71 -0.38 13.64
C ALA A 61 4.96 -0.37 12.13
N THR A 62 5.07 0.81 11.50
CA THR A 62 5.35 0.92 10.06
C THR A 62 6.73 0.36 9.72
N GLU A 63 7.75 0.60 10.54
CA GLU A 63 9.09 0.03 10.34
C GLU A 63 9.07 -1.51 10.44
N THR A 64 8.38 -2.05 11.45
CA THR A 64 8.25 -3.51 11.63
C THR A 64 7.53 -4.14 10.44
N ILE A 65 6.44 -3.53 9.96
CA ILE A 65 5.71 -4.01 8.79
C ILE A 65 6.58 -3.97 7.52
N LYS A 66 7.40 -2.92 7.33
CA LYS A 66 8.36 -2.86 6.21
C LYS A 66 9.33 -4.04 6.23
N LYS A 67 9.88 -4.38 7.41
CA LYS A 67 10.79 -5.53 7.57
C LYS A 67 10.09 -6.84 7.22
N ILE A 68 8.88 -7.06 7.74
CA ILE A 68 8.08 -8.25 7.41
C ILE A 68 7.83 -8.35 5.91
N TYR A 69 7.50 -7.23 5.25
CA TYR A 69 7.29 -7.24 3.79
C TYR A 69 8.56 -7.61 3.04
N GLU A 70 9.70 -7.04 3.40
CA GLU A 70 10.97 -7.34 2.74
C GLU A 70 11.38 -8.81 2.93
N GLU A 71 11.23 -9.35 4.14
CA GLU A 71 11.57 -10.73 4.48
C GLU A 71 10.67 -11.77 3.80
N ASN A 72 9.39 -11.44 3.57
CA ASN A 72 8.39 -12.39 3.06
C ASN A 72 8.00 -12.15 1.59
N CYS A 73 8.54 -11.10 0.95
CA CYS A 73 8.27 -10.86 -0.46
C CYS A 73 8.97 -11.88 -1.36
N VAL A 74 8.38 -12.12 -2.52
CA VAL A 74 8.97 -12.97 -3.56
C VAL A 74 9.25 -12.09 -4.77
N ASP A 75 10.53 -11.92 -5.09
CA ASP A 75 10.97 -11.17 -6.26
C ASP A 75 10.83 -12.04 -7.53
N ILE A 76 9.91 -11.64 -8.42
CA ILE A 76 9.66 -12.33 -9.69
C ILE A 76 10.59 -11.78 -10.78
N ASN A 77 11.44 -12.64 -11.31
CA ASN A 77 12.32 -12.35 -12.45
C ASN A 77 11.55 -12.54 -13.76
N TRP A 78 10.76 -11.52 -14.10
CA TRP A 78 9.91 -11.50 -15.30
C TRP A 78 10.65 -11.84 -16.59
N GLN A 79 10.05 -12.74 -17.36
CA GLN A 79 10.40 -13.03 -18.75
C GLN A 79 9.27 -12.61 -19.69
N LYS A 80 9.62 -12.40 -20.96
CA LYS A 80 8.63 -12.04 -21.98
C LYS A 80 7.65 -13.20 -22.17
N GLY A 81 6.36 -12.91 -21.99
CA GLY A 81 5.28 -13.89 -22.12
C GLY A 81 4.79 -14.45 -20.79
N ASP A 82 5.46 -14.16 -19.68
CA ASP A 82 4.98 -14.54 -18.35
C ASP A 82 3.64 -13.88 -18.03
N ILE A 83 2.77 -14.63 -17.35
CA ILE A 83 1.51 -14.16 -16.82
C ILE A 83 1.50 -14.49 -15.32
N LEU A 84 1.32 -13.47 -14.49
CA LEU A 84 1.10 -13.64 -13.05
C LEU A 84 -0.37 -13.36 -12.74
N LEU A 85 -1.05 -14.35 -12.18
CA LEU A 85 -2.38 -14.17 -11.59
C LEU A 85 -2.22 -13.89 -10.09
N VAL A 86 -2.84 -12.81 -9.62
CA VAL A 86 -2.77 -12.37 -8.23
C VAL A 86 -4.16 -12.35 -7.63
N ASP A 87 -4.36 -13.06 -6.51
CA ASP A 87 -5.52 -12.86 -5.66
C ASP A 87 -5.35 -11.55 -4.88
N ASN A 88 -5.99 -10.49 -5.36
CA ASN A 88 -5.86 -9.14 -4.81
C ASN A 88 -6.42 -9.00 -3.38
N LEU A 89 -7.16 -10.00 -2.87
CA LEU A 89 -7.62 -10.02 -1.48
C LEU A 89 -6.56 -10.59 -0.52
N ALA A 90 -5.64 -11.42 -1.03
CA ALA A 90 -4.66 -12.14 -0.21
C ALA A 90 -3.20 -11.67 -0.41
N VAL A 91 -2.88 -11.06 -1.56
CA VAL A 91 -1.50 -10.73 -1.94
C VAL A 91 -1.31 -9.24 -2.15
N GLN A 92 -0.35 -8.66 -1.44
CA GLN A 92 0.19 -7.33 -1.76
C GLN A 92 1.31 -7.45 -2.78
N HIS A 93 1.43 -6.46 -3.66
CA HIS A 93 2.48 -6.41 -4.67
C HIS A 93 3.11 -5.02 -4.73
N ALA A 94 4.38 -4.99 -5.10
CA ALA A 94 5.18 -3.77 -5.24
C ALA A 94 6.15 -3.93 -6.42
N ARG A 95 7.01 -2.93 -6.63
CA ARG A 95 7.96 -2.91 -7.75
C ARG A 95 9.35 -2.50 -7.26
N ARG A 96 10.35 -3.36 -7.53
CA ARG A 96 11.76 -2.99 -7.42
C ARG A 96 12.15 -1.94 -8.48
N PRO A 97 13.08 -1.02 -8.18
CA PRO A 97 13.72 -0.17 -9.19
C PRO A 97 14.27 -1.02 -10.35
N GLY A 98 14.31 -0.46 -11.56
CA GLY A 98 14.78 -1.18 -12.74
C GLY A 98 15.16 -0.23 -13.87
N LYS A 99 15.88 -0.73 -14.87
CA LYS A 99 16.32 0.05 -16.03
C LYS A 99 15.32 -0.10 -17.19
N PRO A 100 15.01 0.96 -17.94
CA PRO A 100 14.20 0.86 -19.14
C PRO A 100 14.97 0.19 -20.30
N PRO A 101 14.27 -0.41 -21.30
CA PRO A 101 12.82 -0.56 -21.37
C PRO A 101 12.32 -1.70 -20.47
N ARG A 102 11.24 -1.43 -19.71
CA ARG A 102 10.50 -2.43 -18.93
C ARG A 102 9.00 -2.17 -19.10
N ILE A 103 8.29 -3.09 -19.72
CA ILE A 103 6.85 -2.96 -19.99
C ILE A 103 6.15 -4.16 -19.35
N VAL A 104 5.19 -3.89 -18.48
CA VAL A 104 4.30 -4.88 -17.85
C VAL A 104 2.88 -4.39 -18.07
N LEU A 105 2.03 -5.24 -18.63
CA LEU A 105 0.61 -4.95 -18.83
C LEU A 105 -0.19 -5.52 -17.66
N VAL A 106 -1.32 -4.89 -17.34
CA VAL A 106 -2.19 -5.31 -16.23
C VAL A 106 -3.64 -5.36 -16.69
N SER A 107 -4.40 -6.28 -16.10
CA SER A 107 -5.85 -6.35 -16.20
C SER A 107 -6.42 -6.55 -14.80
N LEU A 108 -7.53 -5.90 -14.50
CA LEU A 108 -8.28 -6.06 -13.26
C LEU A 108 -9.51 -6.93 -13.53
N SER A 109 -9.81 -7.84 -12.61
CA SER A 109 -11.03 -8.65 -12.64
C SER A 109 -12.02 -8.16 -11.58
N ASN A 110 -13.31 -8.40 -11.83
CA ASN A 110 -14.39 -8.13 -10.89
C ASN A 110 -14.60 -9.26 -9.90
#